data_AF-A0A821Y881-F1
#
_entry.id   AF-A0A821Y881-F1
#
_cell.length_a   1.000
_cell.length_b   1.000
_cell.length_c   1.000
_cell.angle_alpha   90.00
_cell.angle_beta   90.00
_cell.angle_gamma   90.00
#
_symmetry.space_group_name_H-M   'P 1'
#
loop_
_entity.id
_entity.type
_entity.pdbx_description
1 polymer ?
#
loop_
_entity_poly.entity_id
_entity_poly.type
_entity_poly.pdbx_seq_one_letter_code
_entity_poly.pdbx_strand_id
1 'polypeptide(L)'
;FQGYISSIKQCFLGLLGDFDLDYYIGGQYPLTSVILLVLYIVVITILLLNLLIAMMGDTYADVKKSAKKLWHLERARIALDLENGISKSKRGLSFNKYWVDVQGERYLQVEQVNNDLNYPIDNETNDDE
;
A
#
# COMPACT_ATOMS: atom_id res chain seq x y z
N PHE A 1 -34.17 -18.61 23.99
CA PHE A 1 -33.26 -17.46 23.73
C PHE A 1 -31.85 -17.68 24.26
N GLN A 2 -31.65 -18.09 25.52
CA GLN A 2 -30.29 -18.26 26.08
C GLN A 2 -29.42 -19.31 25.37
N GLY A 3 -30.01 -20.39 24.84
CA GLY A 3 -29.30 -21.39 24.05
C GLY A 3 -28.66 -20.81 22.76
N TYR A 4 -29.41 -20.00 22.01
CA TYR A 4 -28.93 -19.40 20.75
C TYR A 4 -27.73 -18.48 20.97
N ILE A 5 -27.76 -17.65 22.03
CA ILE A 5 -26.64 -16.76 22.38
C ILE A 5 -25.41 -17.58 22.77
N SER A 6 -25.60 -18.70 23.47
CA SER A 6 -24.50 -19.60 23.85
C SER A 6 -23.84 -20.25 22.63
N SER A 7 -24.64 -20.67 21.64
CA SER A 7 -24.12 -21.21 20.39
C SER A 7 -23.37 -20.16 19.55
N ILE A 8 -23.86 -18.93 19.49
CA ILE A 8 -23.16 -17.81 18.82
C ILE A 8 -21.84 -17.51 19.54
N LYS A 9 -21.85 -17.47 20.87
CA LYS A 9 -20.65 -17.27 21.70
C LYS A 9 -19.59 -18.33 21.40
N GLN A 10 -19.97 -19.61 21.37
CA GLN A 10 -19.03 -20.70 21.11
C GLN A 10 -18.50 -20.70 19.68
N CYS A 11 -19.33 -20.32 18.69
CA CYS A 11 -18.85 -20.15 17.32
C CYS A 11 -17.80 -19.03 17.24
N PHE A 12 -18.05 -17.88 17.89
CA PHE A 12 -17.10 -16.77 17.91
C PHE A 12 -15.81 -17.09 18.67
N LEU A 13 -15.92 -17.70 19.85
CA LEU A 13 -14.76 -18.13 20.63
C LEU A 13 -13.97 -19.23 19.91
N GLY A 14 -14.66 -20.16 19.24
CA GLY A 14 -14.02 -21.17 18.39
C GLY A 14 -13.24 -20.57 17.24
N LEU A 15 -13.71 -19.48 16.61
CA LEU A 15 -12.94 -18.73 15.61
C LEU A 15 -11.62 -18.16 16.19
N LEU A 16 -11.62 -17.78 17.47
CA LEU A 16 -10.44 -17.32 18.20
C LEU A 16 -9.55 -18.46 18.72
N GLY A 17 -9.97 -19.71 18.56
CA GLY A 17 -9.25 -20.91 19.00
C GLY A 17 -9.67 -21.47 20.37
N ASP A 18 -10.70 -20.88 21.00
CA ASP A 18 -11.25 -21.35 22.27
C ASP A 18 -12.44 -22.29 22.00
N PHE A 19 -12.14 -23.60 21.96
CA PHE A 19 -13.11 -24.66 21.71
C PHE A 19 -13.46 -25.39 23.02
N ASP A 20 -14.72 -25.24 23.46
CA ASP A 20 -15.27 -26.01 24.57
C ASP A 20 -15.78 -27.37 24.09
N LEU A 21 -14.89 -28.37 24.07
CA LEU A 21 -15.18 -29.73 23.63
C LEU A 21 -16.25 -30.42 24.49
N ASP A 22 -16.31 -30.11 25.79
CA ASP A 22 -17.27 -30.70 26.72
C ASP A 22 -18.71 -30.29 26.36
N TYR A 23 -18.89 -29.06 25.87
CA TYR A 23 -20.17 -28.59 25.35
C TYR A 23 -20.63 -29.36 24.11
N TYR A 24 -19.71 -29.75 23.21
CA TYR A 24 -20.06 -30.49 21.98
C TYR A 24 -20.31 -31.98 22.22
N ILE A 25 -19.68 -32.57 23.24
CA ILE A 25 -19.82 -34.00 23.60
C ILE A 25 -21.05 -34.24 24.48
N GLY A 26 -21.48 -33.25 25.28
CA GLY A 26 -22.66 -33.37 26.15
C GLY A 26 -24.02 -33.38 25.43
N GLY A 27 -24.04 -33.27 24.10
CA GLY A 27 -25.27 -33.20 23.30
C GLY A 27 -25.88 -34.58 22.97
N GLN A 28 -27.10 -34.56 22.42
CA GLN A 28 -27.85 -35.75 22.03
C GLN A 28 -27.17 -36.58 20.91
N TYR A 29 -26.31 -35.93 20.11
CA TYR A 29 -25.58 -36.55 19.00
C TYR A 29 -24.11 -36.10 18.97
N PRO A 30 -23.25 -36.64 19.86
CA PRO A 30 -21.86 -36.19 20.01
C PRO A 30 -20.99 -36.44 18.76
N LEU A 31 -21.31 -37.48 17.99
CA LEU A 31 -20.55 -37.82 16.79
C LEU A 31 -20.79 -36.82 15.66
N THR A 32 -22.05 -36.39 15.48
CA THR A 32 -22.42 -35.40 14.46
C THR A 32 -21.86 -34.01 14.78
N SER A 33 -21.87 -33.61 16.06
CA SER A 33 -21.32 -32.32 16.48
C SER A 33 -19.81 -32.23 16.25
N VAL A 34 -19.06 -33.29 16.55
CA VAL A 34 -17.60 -33.35 16.32
C VAL A 34 -17.26 -33.31 14.83
N ILE A 35 -18.00 -34.03 13.98
CA ILE A 35 -17.77 -33.98 12.52
C ILE A 35 -18.02 -32.58 11.97
N LEU A 36 -19.10 -31.92 12.38
CA LEU A 36 -19.41 -30.55 11.99
C LEU A 36 -18.34 -29.56 12.49
N LEU A 37 -17.80 -29.76 13.69
CA LEU A 37 -16.72 -28.96 14.24
C LEU A 37 -15.43 -29.08 13.42
N VAL A 38 -15.03 -30.30 13.05
CA VAL A 38 -13.85 -30.54 12.20
C VAL A 38 -14.03 -29.91 10.82
N LEU A 39 -15.20 -30.07 10.21
CA LEU A 39 -15.53 -29.44 8.93
C LEU A 39 -15.45 -27.90 9.03
N TYR A 40 -15.98 -27.32 10.11
CA TYR A 40 -15.91 -25.88 10.38
C TYR A 40 -14.47 -25.37 10.46
N ILE A 41 -13.59 -26.07 11.17
CA ILE A 41 -12.16 -25.72 11.27
C ILE A 41 -11.48 -25.75 9.89
N VAL A 42 -11.73 -26.80 9.11
CA VAL A 42 -11.16 -26.93 7.75
C VAL A 42 -11.64 -25.79 6.83
N VAL A 43 -12.95 -25.50 6.83
CA VAL A 43 -13.52 -24.43 6.00
C VAL A 43 -12.95 -23.07 6.40
N ILE A 44 -12.90 -22.74 7.68
CA ILE A 44 -12.34 -21.46 8.14
C ILE A 44 -10.86 -21.34 7.82
N THR A 45 -10.10 -22.41 7.93
CA THR A 45 -8.67 -22.40 7.57
C THR A 45 -8.49 -22.06 6.10
N ILE A 46 -9.29 -22.65 5.21
CA ILE A 46 -9.27 -22.33 3.78
C ILE A 46 -9.70 -20.88 3.52
N LEU A 47 -10.75 -20.40 4.20
CA LEU A 47 -11.22 -19.01 4.08
C LEU A 47 -10.15 -18.01 4.56
N LEU A 48 -9.53 -18.25 5.71
CA LEU A 48 -8.47 -17.40 6.26
C LEU A 48 -7.23 -17.42 5.38
N LEU A 49 -6.84 -18.57 4.83
CA LEU A 49 -5.74 -18.64 3.85
C LEU A 49 -6.04 -17.82 2.60
N ASN A 50 -7.25 -17.93 2.06
CA ASN A 50 -7.67 -17.14 0.90
C ASN A 50 -7.71 -15.63 1.20
N LEU A 51 -8.15 -15.25 2.41
CA LEU A 51 -8.15 -13.85 2.85
C LEU A 51 -6.73 -13.32 3.12
N LEU A 52 -5.84 -14.15 3.68
CA LEU A 52 -4.44 -13.80 3.92
C LEU A 52 -3.69 -13.59 2.60
N ILE A 53 -3.90 -14.48 1.62
CA ILE A 53 -3.31 -14.38 0.28
C ILE A 53 -3.89 -13.18 -0.47
N ALA A 54 -5.20 -12.93 -0.38
CA ALA A 54 -5.82 -11.75 -0.99
C ALA A 54 -5.24 -10.46 -0.40
N MET A 55 -5.14 -10.37 0.93
CA MET A 55 -4.56 -9.21 1.61
C MET A 55 -3.07 -9.05 1.29
N MET A 56 -2.30 -10.14 1.26
CA MET A 56 -0.89 -10.09 0.84
C MET A 56 -0.71 -9.89 -0.67
N GLY A 57 -1.71 -10.16 -1.50
CA GLY A 57 -1.66 -9.97 -2.96
C GLY A 57 -1.92 -8.53 -3.34
N ASP A 58 -3.09 -8.01 -2.96
CA ASP A 58 -3.55 -6.67 -3.35
C ASP A 58 -2.77 -5.58 -2.61
N THR A 59 -2.55 -5.76 -1.30
CA THR A 59 -1.89 -4.74 -0.48
C THR A 59 -0.39 -4.69 -0.75
N TYR A 60 0.27 -5.81 -1.09
CA TYR A 60 1.72 -5.81 -1.36
C TYR A 60 2.06 -5.14 -2.69
N ALA A 61 1.25 -5.36 -3.72
CA ALA A 61 1.42 -4.73 -5.03
C ALA A 61 1.07 -3.23 -4.99
N ASP A 62 -0.07 -2.87 -4.36
CA ASP A 62 -0.50 -1.48 -4.29
C ASP A 62 0.27 -0.65 -3.26
N VAL A 63 0.64 -1.19 -2.09
CA VAL A 63 1.47 -0.43 -1.12
C VAL A 63 2.82 -0.12 -1.72
N LYS A 64 3.48 -1.01 -2.46
CA LYS A 64 4.79 -0.69 -3.03
C LYS A 64 4.75 0.47 -4.03
N LYS A 65 3.74 0.51 -4.90
CA LYS A 65 3.59 1.56 -5.93
C LYS A 65 2.99 2.85 -5.35
N SER A 66 1.99 2.72 -4.50
CA SER A 66 1.29 3.86 -3.90
C SER A 66 2.06 4.49 -2.74
N ALA A 67 2.83 3.72 -1.95
CA ALA A 67 3.67 4.28 -0.88
C ALA A 67 4.76 5.19 -1.43
N LYS A 68 5.36 4.88 -2.60
CA LYS A 68 6.33 5.78 -3.22
C LYS A 68 5.69 7.12 -3.59
N LYS A 69 4.49 7.10 -4.19
CA LYS A 69 3.75 8.32 -4.52
C LYS A 69 3.39 9.11 -3.27
N LEU A 70 2.89 8.43 -2.24
CA LEU A 70 2.51 9.04 -0.98
C LEU A 70 3.72 9.65 -0.26
N TRP A 71 4.87 8.96 -0.29
CA TRP A 71 6.13 9.46 0.22
C TRP A 71 6.59 10.73 -0.49
N HIS A 72 6.49 10.79 -1.82
CA HIS A 72 6.81 12.00 -2.57
C HIS A 72 5.86 13.16 -2.24
N LEU A 73 4.56 12.88 -2.10
CA LEU A 73 3.56 13.87 -1.71
C LEU A 73 3.85 14.42 -0.31
N GLU A 74 4.11 13.55 0.67
CA GLU A 74 4.37 13.96 2.05
C GLU A 74 5.66 14.76 2.15
N ARG A 75 6.70 14.37 1.41
CA ARG A 75 7.94 15.16 1.29
C ARG A 75 7.69 16.54 0.69
N ALA A 76 6.89 16.64 -0.37
CA ALA A 76 6.56 17.92 -0.98
C ALA A 76 5.78 18.80 -0.01
N ARG A 77 4.83 18.22 0.75
CA ARG A 77 4.04 18.92 1.77
C ARG A 77 4.92 19.49 2.87
N ILE A 78 5.84 18.69 3.42
CA ILE A 78 6.77 19.14 4.47
C ILE A 78 7.70 20.23 3.92
N ALA A 79 8.20 20.10 2.69
CA ALA A 79 9.04 21.12 2.07
C ALA A 79 8.29 22.46 1.90
N LEU A 80 7.04 22.42 1.45
CA LEU A 80 6.20 23.61 1.29
C LEU A 80 5.89 24.28 2.64
N ASP A 81 5.62 23.47 3.67
CA ASP A 81 5.38 23.97 5.03
C ASP A 81 6.63 24.64 5.63
N LEU A 82 7.80 24.01 5.43
CA LEU A 82 9.08 24.59 5.80
C LEU A 82 9.35 25.91 5.06
N GLU A 83 9.07 25.96 3.76
CA GLU A 83 9.19 27.19 2.97
C GLU A 83 8.27 28.29 3.49
N ASN A 84 7.05 27.96 3.92
CA ASN A 84 6.09 28.90 4.50
C ASN A 84 6.53 29.43 5.88
N GLY A 85 7.32 28.66 6.63
CA GLY A 85 7.96 29.12 7.87
C GLY A 85 9.12 30.11 7.67
N ILE A 86 9.67 30.24 6.45
CA ILE A 86 10.80 31.14 6.15
C ILE A 86 10.28 32.53 5.73
N SER A 87 10.82 33.59 6.35
CA SER A 87 10.50 34.98 6.00
C SER A 87 10.78 35.31 4.52
N LYS A 88 9.84 36.01 3.86
CA LYS A 88 9.85 36.33 2.42
C LYS A 88 11.17 36.98 1.96
N SER A 89 11.86 37.71 2.83
CA SER A 89 13.11 38.40 2.54
C SER A 89 14.30 37.47 2.27
N LYS A 90 14.26 36.21 2.76
CA LYS A 90 15.33 35.21 2.53
C LYS A 90 15.00 34.22 1.40
N ARG A 91 13.74 34.18 0.92
CA ARG A 91 13.34 33.27 -0.16
C ARG A 91 14.10 33.56 -1.46
N GLY A 92 14.22 34.83 -1.86
CA GLY A 92 14.80 35.22 -3.16
C GLY A 92 16.30 34.96 -3.37
N LEU A 93 17.08 34.77 -2.30
CA LEU A 93 18.55 34.70 -2.35
C LEU A 93 19.11 33.39 -2.92
N SER A 94 18.35 32.29 -2.87
CA SER A 94 18.80 30.98 -3.41
C SER A 94 18.25 30.65 -4.80
N PHE A 95 17.35 31.46 -5.36
CA PHE A 95 16.74 31.15 -6.66
C PHE A 95 17.80 31.14 -7.77
N ASN A 96 18.66 32.15 -7.87
CA ASN A 96 19.54 32.37 -9.03
C ASN A 96 20.61 31.27 -9.30
N LYS A 97 20.66 30.20 -8.49
CA LYS A 97 21.59 29.09 -8.71
C LYS A 97 21.07 28.04 -9.72
N TYR A 98 19.75 27.92 -9.91
CA TYR A 98 19.14 26.84 -10.71
C TYR A 98 18.24 27.33 -11.85
N TRP A 99 18.05 28.65 -11.99
CA TRP A 99 17.28 29.23 -13.09
C TRP A 99 18.20 29.70 -14.21
N VAL A 100 17.75 29.48 -15.44
CA VAL A 100 18.35 30.02 -16.66
C VAL A 100 17.29 30.85 -17.35
N ASP A 101 17.63 32.07 -17.76
CA ASP A 101 16.75 32.93 -18.55
C ASP A 101 17.05 32.72 -20.03
N VAL A 102 16.04 32.30 -20.81
CA VAL A 102 16.16 32.13 -22.26
C VAL A 102 15.06 32.96 -22.89
N GLN A 103 15.44 33.95 -23.71
CA GLN A 103 14.49 34.85 -24.37
C GLN A 103 13.52 35.60 -23.43
N GLY A 104 13.92 35.89 -22.19
CA GLY A 104 13.11 36.63 -21.22
C GLY A 104 12.21 35.75 -20.34
N GLU A 105 12.20 34.43 -20.56
CA GLU A 105 11.44 33.46 -19.78
C GLU A 105 12.38 32.63 -18.89
N ARG A 106 11.93 32.30 -17.67
CA ARG A 106 12.75 31.55 -16.69
C ARG A 106 12.53 30.05 -16.80
N TYR A 107 13.61 29.34 -17.05
CA TYR A 107 13.65 27.88 -17.13
C TYR A 107 14.41 27.29 -15.95
N LEU A 108 13.95 26.14 -15.45
CA LEU A 108 14.67 25.37 -14.44
C LEU A 108 15.64 24.41 -15.16
N GLN A 109 16.91 24.46 -14.80
CA GLN A 109 17.88 23.51 -15.33
C GLN A 109 17.66 22.14 -14.70
N VAL A 110 17.43 21.12 -15.54
CA VAL A 110 17.33 19.72 -15.10
C VAL A 110 18.37 18.93 -15.87
N GLU A 111 19.30 18.32 -15.15
CA GLU A 111 20.26 17.38 -15.74
C GLU A 111 19.57 16.02 -15.89
N GLN A 112 19.39 15.58 -17.13
CA GLN A 112 18.93 14.22 -17.42
C GLN A 112 20.14 13.37 -17.77
N VAL A 113 20.38 12.33 -16.98
CA VAL A 113 21.35 11.29 -17.31
C VAL A 113 20.59 10.21 -18.08
N ASN A 114 20.70 10.25 -19.40
CA ASN A 114 20.16 9.20 -20.27
C ASN A 114 21.14 8.03 -20.31
N ASN A 115 20.77 6.89 -19.73
CA ASN A 115 21.53 5.65 -19.85
C ASN A 115 21.30 4.92 -21.19
N ASP A 116 20.39 5.41 -22.03
CA ASP A 116 20.00 4.81 -23.31
C ASP A 116 20.78 5.37 -24.51
N LEU A 117 21.88 6.11 -24.26
CA LEU A 117 22.73 6.76 -25.26
C LEU A 117 23.67 5.77 -26.00
N ASN A 118 23.08 4.73 -26.60
CA ASN A 118 23.65 4.15 -27.82
C ASN A 118 22.79 4.46 -29.05
N TYR A 119 22.06 5.58 -29.01
CA TYR A 119 21.48 6.17 -30.21
C TYR A 119 22.58 6.99 -30.91
N PRO A 120 22.93 6.69 -32.17
CA PRO A 120 23.90 7.49 -32.92
C PRO A 120 23.38 8.92 -33.07
N ILE A 121 24.27 9.89 -32.92
CA ILE A 121 23.97 11.29 -33.20
C ILE A 121 23.69 11.38 -34.71
N ASP A 122 22.42 11.48 -35.08
CA ASP A 122 21.98 11.89 -36.40
C ASP A 122 22.35 13.35 -36.59
N ASN A 123 23.54 13.56 -37.14
CA ASN A 123 23.96 14.83 -37.73
C ASN A 123 23.14 15.08 -39.02
N GLU A 124 21.82 15.24 -38.92
CA GLU A 124 21.03 15.87 -39.97
C GLU A 124 21.01 17.38 -39.72
N THR A 125 22.05 18.05 -40.20
CA THR A 125 22.07 19.48 -40.51
C THR A 125 23.24 19.72 -41.44
N ASN A 126 23.10 19.30 -42.70
CA ASN A 126 23.81 19.79 -43.86
C ASN A 126 23.24 19.07 -45.08
N ASP A 127 22.05 19.45 -45.51
CA ASP A 127 21.55 19.27 -46.88
C ASP A 127 20.23 20.03 -46.96
N ASP A 128 20.33 21.33 -47.19
CA ASP A 128 19.30 22.17 -47.82
C ASP A 128 20.02 23.49 -48.19
N GLU A 129 20.88 23.38 -49.21
CA GLU A 129 21.37 24.50 -50.04
C GLU A 129 20.57 24.53 -51.36
#